data_AF-A0A3D2HTX1-F1
#
_entry.id   AF-A0A3D2HTX1-F1
#
_cell.length_a   1.000
_cell.length_b   1.000
_cell.length_c   1.000
_cell.angle_alpha   90.00
_cell.angle_beta   90.00
_cell.angle_gamma   90.00
#
_symmetry.space_group_name_H-M   'P 1'
#
loop_
_entity.id
_entity.type
_entity.pdbx_description
1 polymer ?
#
loop_
_entity_poly.entity_id
_entity_poly.type
_entity_poly.pdbx_seq_one_letter_code
_entity_poly.pdbx_strand_id
1 'polypeptide(L)' 'MENNTILKFDGLSKKFGNKTVVDHISLEIKEGEIFGLLGPNGAGKK' A
#
# COMPACT_ATOMS: atom_id res chain seq x y z
N MET A 1 -9.50 -23.70 2.72
CA MET A 1 -8.17 -23.35 2.18
C MET A 1 -7.83 -22.01 2.79
N GLU A 2 -6.80 -21.93 3.61
CA GLU A 2 -6.35 -20.64 4.15
C GLU A 2 -5.79 -19.83 2.98
N ASN A 3 -6.41 -18.69 2.69
CA ASN A 3 -5.92 -17.80 1.64
C ASN A 3 -4.59 -17.22 2.12
N ASN A 4 -3.51 -17.66 1.50
CA ASN A 4 -2.15 -17.27 1.83
C ASN A 4 -1.96 -15.77 1.58
N THR A 5 -1.43 -15.03 2.56
CA THR A 5 -1.09 -13.61 2.40
C THR A 5 0.16 -13.50 1.54
N ILE A 6 0.07 -12.86 0.37
CA ILE A 6 1.19 -12.71 -0.56
C ILE A 6 1.89 -11.36 -0.43
N LEU A 7 1.19 -10.34 0.09
CA LEU A 7 1.76 -9.02 0.35
C LEU A 7 1.09 -8.43 1.59
N LYS A 8 1.90 -7.93 2.52
CA LYS A 8 1.42 -7.23 3.71
C LYS A 8 2.36 -6.11 4.09
N PHE A 9 1.78 -4.98 4.47
CA PHE A 9 2.48 -3.94 5.20
C PHE A 9 1.57 -3.37 6.29
N ASP A 10 2.19 -2.94 7.38
CA ASP A 10 1.50 -2.40 8.54
C ASP A 10 2.11 -1.05 8.92
N GLY A 11 1.31 0.01 8.91
CA GLY A 11 1.75 1.36 9.25
C GLY A 11 2.80 1.94 8.30
N LEU A 12 2.80 1.55 7.02
CA LEU A 12 3.77 2.03 6.03
C LEU A 12 3.69 3.55 5.90
N SER A 13 4.84 4.20 6.07
CA SER A 13 5.00 5.63 5.83
C SER A 13 6.17 5.87 4.89
N LYS A 14 6.04 6.84 3.99
CA LYS A 14 7.09 7.24 3.06
C LYS A 14 7.16 8.75 2.95
N LYS A 15 8.39 9.28 3.03
CA LYS A 15 8.71 10.69 2.86
C LYS A 15 9.69 10.89 1.71
N PHE A 16 9.54 11.99 0.99
CA PHE A 16 10.51 12.53 0.04
C PHE A 16 10.86 13.96 0.46
N GLY A 17 12.08 14.14 0.97
CA GLY A 17 12.46 15.37 1.67
C GLY A 17 11.51 15.66 2.83
N ASN A 18 10.93 16.87 2.83
CA ASN A 18 9.98 17.30 3.86
C ASN A 18 8.52 16.88 3.60
N LYS A 19 8.25 16.17 2.49
CA LYS A 19 6.88 15.78 2.12
C LYS A 19 6.61 14.32 2.48
N THR A 20 5.59 14.09 3.31
CA THR A 20 4.99 12.76 3.48
C THR A 20 4.10 12.45 2.29
N VAL A 21 4.36 11.32 1.62
CA VAL A 21 3.58 10.85 0.45
C VAL A 21 2.73 9.63 0.76
N VAL A 22 3.10 8.87 1.79
CA VAL A 22 2.33 7.76 2.36
C VAL A 22 2.43 7.93 3.87
N ASP A 23 1.30 7.84 4.58
CA ASP A 23 1.22 8.11 6.02
C ASP A 23 0.46 6.99 6.72
N HIS A 24 1.19 6.15 7.45
CA HIS A 24 0.69 5.06 8.29
C HIS A 24 -0.38 4.17 7.63
N ILE A 25 -0.17 3.75 6.38
CA ILE A 25 -1.13 2.89 5.67
C ILE A 25 -0.83 1.42 5.95
N SER A 26 -1.86 0.62 6.21
CA SER A 26 -1.77 -0.84 6.29
C SER A 26 -2.56 -1.48 5.16
N LEU A 27 -2.01 -2.51 4.53
CA LEU A 27 -2.65 -3.28 3.46
C LEU A 27 -2.24 -4.74 3.57
N GLU A 28 -3.18 -5.61 3.25
CA GLU A 28 -2.96 -7.03 3.08
C GLU A 28 -3.58 -7.45 1.74
N ILE A 29 -2.83 -8.20 0.93
CA ILE A 29 -3.29 -8.79 -0.31
C ILE A 29 -3.08 -10.30 -0.20
N LYS A 30 -4.16 -11.05 -0.46
CA LYS A 30 -4.17 -12.51 -0.43
C LYS A 30 -3.98 -13.10 -1.82
N GLU A 31 -3.56 -14.36 -1.86
CA GLU A 31 -3.39 -15.11 -3.08
C GLU A 31 -4.68 -15.11 -3.92
N GLY A 32 -4.55 -14.77 -5.21
CA GLY A 32 -5.68 -14.68 -6.15
C GLY A 32 -6.46 -13.36 -6.12
N GLU A 33 -6.16 -12.43 -5.21
CA GLU A 33 -6.81 -11.11 -5.19
C GLU A 33 -6.23 -10.17 -6.25
N ILE A 34 -7.12 -9.47 -6.96
CA ILE A 34 -6.76 -8.37 -7.85
C ILE A 34 -6.93 -7.06 -7.08
N PHE A 35 -5.84 -6.32 -6.92
CA PHE A 35 -5.82 -5.06 -6.21
C PHE A 35 -5.35 -3.91 -7.11
N GLY A 36 -6.02 -2.76 -7.04
CA GLY A 36 -5.69 -1.57 -7.82
C GLY A 36 -5.54 -0.33 -6.95
N LEU A 37 -4.44 0.40 -7.12
CA LEU A 37 -4.22 1.69 -6.48
C LEU A 37 -4.75 2.82 -7.37
N LEU A 38 -5.75 3.57 -6.89
CA LEU A 38 -6.35 4.71 -7.62
C LEU A 38 -6.08 6.03 -6.90
N GLY A 39 -5.98 7.12 -7.68
CA GLY A 39 -5.88 8.49 -7.15
C GLY A 39 -5.21 9.48 -8.10
N PRO A 40 -5.12 10.76 -7.72
CA PRO A 40 -4.46 11.79 -8.53
C PRO A 40 -2.92 11.64 -8.56
N ASN A 41 -2.25 12.41 -9.43
CA ASN A 41 -0.78 12.45 -9.49
C ASN A 41 -0.20 12.92 -8.15
N GLY A 42 0.85 12.25 -7.69
CA GLY A 42 1.50 12.57 -6.41
C GLY A 42 0.83 12.00 -5.15
N ALA A 43 -0.22 11.18 -5.29
CA ALA A 43 -0.89 10.51 -4.16
C ALA A 43 -0.14 9.32 -3.54
N GLY A 44 1.16 9.15 -3.81
CA GLY A 44 1.96 8.05 -3.24
C GLY A 44 1.77 6.67 -3.89
N LYS A 45 1.20 6.61 -5.10
CA LYS A 45 1.02 5.33 -5.85
C LYS A 45 2.30 4.80 -6.51
N LYS A 46 3.27 5.67 -6.75
CA LYS A 46 4.60 5.35 -7.29
C LYS A 46 5.62 5.76 -6.26
#